data_AF-A0A2T6C886-F1
#
_entry.id   AF-A0A2T6C886-F1
#
_cell.length_a   1.000
_cell.length_b   1.000
_cell.length_c   1.000
_cell.angle_alpha   90.00
_cell.angle_beta   90.00
_cell.angle_gamma   90.00
#
_symmetry.space_group_name_H-M   'P 1'
#
loop_
_entity.id
_entity.type
_entity.pdbx_description
1 polymer ?
#
loop_
_entity_poly.entity_id
_entity_poly.type
_entity_poly.pdbx_seq_one_letter_code
_entity_poly.pdbx_strand_id
1 'polypeptide(L)'
;MLIPEEGSPEVCIHEASSWPPVVSPPPDPPKHTGGSHPEVISLETGKLKKDSLTSALTSRRSPKEMKPVEGLAAGELGPFLEWSLGSRAEKRMYPSAGSRYPNRIFISIRHVDGLSPGLYEYLPDEHSLIPGGGSGNLAPALVQPDLDFNFCLVIAADLPAAAQGYGFRGYRFTLMEAGHMVQNLQLAARAMDWDAAPVGGFLDRPATEALGLKGKGLSPLYLVPVGVASE
;
A
#
# COMPACT_ATOMS: atom_id res chain seq x y z
N MET A 1 0.85 19.87 24.41
CA MET A 1 0.53 20.47 25.72
C MET A 1 -0.72 21.30 25.51
N LEU A 2 -1.86 20.83 25.98
CA LEU A 2 -3.16 21.51 25.88
C LEU A 2 -3.38 22.24 27.20
N ILE A 3 -3.72 23.52 27.16
CA ILE A 3 -4.26 24.25 28.30
C ILE A 3 -5.69 24.63 27.90
N PRO A 4 -6.74 24.08 28.51
CA PRO A 4 -8.10 24.55 28.29
C PRO A 4 -8.41 25.72 29.24
N GLU A 5 -9.06 26.76 28.74
CA GLU A 5 -9.79 27.72 29.57
C GLU A 5 -11.18 27.15 29.92
N GLU A 6 -11.57 27.29 31.18
CA GLU A 6 -12.86 26.82 31.70
C GLU A 6 -14.05 27.53 31.04
N GLY A 7 -14.98 26.76 30.47
CA GLY A 7 -16.37 27.22 30.28
C GLY A 7 -16.96 27.21 28.86
N SER A 8 -16.24 26.79 27.82
CA SER A 8 -16.86 26.47 26.53
C SER A 8 -17.17 24.97 26.45
N PRO A 9 -18.27 24.51 25.81
CA PRO A 9 -18.41 23.10 25.50
C PRO A 9 -17.23 22.74 24.59
N GLU A 10 -16.22 22.09 25.16
CA GLU A 10 -14.96 21.80 24.50
C GLU A 10 -15.25 21.11 23.17
N VAL A 11 -15.14 21.86 22.08
CA VAL A 11 -15.00 21.24 20.78
C VAL A 11 -13.60 20.63 20.82
N CYS A 12 -13.53 19.36 21.22
CA CYS A 12 -12.34 18.52 21.14
C CYS A 12 -11.97 18.25 19.67
N ILE A 13 -11.79 19.31 18.88
CA ILE A 13 -11.14 19.23 17.59
C ILE A 13 -9.64 19.23 17.83
N HIS A 14 -8.97 18.27 17.22
CA HIS A 14 -7.52 18.24 17.20
C HIS A 14 -7.02 19.48 16.44
N GLU A 15 -6.59 20.54 17.15
CA GLU A 15 -6.20 21.85 16.59
C GLU A 15 -5.13 21.72 15.50
N ALA A 16 -4.16 20.80 15.65
CA ALA A 16 -3.16 20.55 14.60
C ALA A 16 -3.76 19.94 13.31
N SER A 17 -5.05 19.59 13.32
CA SER A 17 -5.83 19.18 12.15
C SER A 17 -6.96 20.14 11.78
N SER A 18 -7.18 21.21 12.56
CA SER A 18 -8.12 22.29 12.22
C SER A 18 -7.50 23.19 11.16
N TRP A 19 -7.29 22.61 9.99
CA TRP A 19 -7.00 23.35 8.77
C TRP A 19 -8.33 23.87 8.22
N PRO A 20 -8.42 25.14 7.74
CA PRO A 20 -9.57 25.58 6.98
C PRO A 20 -9.85 24.60 5.83
N PRO A 21 -11.13 24.36 5.48
CA PRO A 21 -11.47 23.49 4.36
C PRO A 21 -10.73 23.97 3.11
N VAL A 22 -10.11 23.04 2.38
CA VAL A 22 -9.37 23.38 1.17
C VAL A 22 -10.36 23.80 0.09
N VAL A 23 -10.45 25.11 -0.14
CA VAL A 23 -11.36 25.72 -1.12
C VAL A 23 -10.79 25.67 -2.54
N SER A 24 -9.47 25.48 -2.67
CA SER A 24 -8.77 25.25 -3.94
C SER A 24 -7.54 24.39 -3.66
N PRO A 25 -7.51 23.12 -4.09
CA PRO A 25 -6.34 22.29 -3.93
C PRO A 25 -5.17 22.86 -4.75
N PRO A 26 -3.92 22.76 -4.28
CA PRO A 26 -2.77 23.09 -5.12
C PRO A 26 -2.72 22.17 -6.34
N PRO A 27 -1.97 22.53 -7.38
CA PRO A 27 -1.75 21.66 -8.53
C PRO A 27 -1.32 20.26 -8.09
N ASP A 28 -1.73 19.28 -8.88
CA ASP A 28 -1.40 17.88 -8.63
C ASP A 28 0.12 17.73 -8.57
N PRO A 29 0.63 16.93 -7.62
CA PRO A 29 2.04 16.60 -7.62
C PRO A 29 2.38 15.88 -8.94
N PRO A 30 3.63 15.97 -9.41
CA PRO A 30 4.05 15.19 -10.56
C PRO A 30 3.73 13.71 -10.32
N LYS A 31 3.15 13.04 -11.32
CA LYS A 31 2.96 11.60 -11.24
C LYS A 31 4.32 10.94 -11.08
N HIS A 32 4.43 10.02 -10.11
CA HIS A 32 5.61 9.19 -9.98
C HIS A 32 5.64 8.23 -11.18
N THR A 33 6.59 8.45 -12.08
CA THR A 33 6.77 7.65 -13.30
C THR A 33 8.06 6.87 -13.20
N GLY A 34 8.13 5.73 -13.88
CA GLY A 34 9.32 4.89 -13.92
C GLY A 34 10.51 5.55 -14.60
N GLY A 35 10.32 6.70 -15.26
CA GLY A 35 11.39 7.37 -16.01
C GLY A 35 12.09 6.41 -16.99
N SER A 36 13.37 6.68 -17.28
CA SER A 36 14.22 5.76 -18.04
C SER A 36 14.86 4.70 -17.13
N HIS A 37 14.09 4.07 -16.24
CA HIS A 37 14.63 2.93 -15.49
C HIS A 37 15.00 1.82 -16.49
N PRO A 38 16.23 1.29 -16.43
CA PRO A 38 16.72 0.33 -17.43
C PRO A 38 16.00 -1.03 -17.36
N GLU A 39 15.28 -1.28 -16.26
CA GLU A 39 14.60 -2.54 -15.99
C GLU A 39 13.17 -2.25 -15.55
N VAL A 40 12.28 -2.08 -16.54
CA VAL A 40 10.83 -1.95 -16.34
C VAL A 40 10.19 -3.29 -16.70
N ILE A 41 9.42 -3.85 -15.78
CA ILE A 41 8.68 -5.10 -15.98
C ILE A 41 7.20 -4.76 -16.15
N SER A 42 6.70 -4.85 -17.38
CA SER A 42 5.27 -4.69 -17.65
C SER A 42 4.48 -5.87 -17.10
N LEU A 43 3.35 -5.59 -16.45
CA LEU A 43 2.47 -6.61 -15.91
C LEU A 43 1.33 -6.94 -16.88
N GLU A 44 0.90 -8.20 -16.87
CA GLU A 44 -0.24 -8.64 -17.64
C GLU A 44 -1.55 -8.15 -17.00
N THR A 45 -2.48 -7.67 -17.83
CA THR A 45 -3.84 -7.34 -17.38
C THR A 45 -4.73 -8.58 -17.45
N GLY A 46 -5.83 -8.58 -16.70
CA GLY A 46 -6.72 -9.74 -16.70
C GLY A 46 -7.95 -9.61 -15.81
N LYS A 47 -8.57 -10.74 -15.51
CA LYS A 47 -9.72 -10.81 -14.60
C LYS A 47 -9.32 -11.48 -13.30
N LEU A 48 -9.99 -11.09 -12.22
CA LEU A 48 -9.96 -11.87 -10.97
C LEU A 48 -10.68 -13.21 -11.19
N LYS A 49 -10.31 -14.24 -10.41
CA LYS A 49 -10.95 -15.58 -10.51
C LYS A 49 -12.42 -15.53 -10.14
N LYS A 50 -12.79 -14.69 -9.17
CA LYS A 50 -14.17 -14.42 -8.75
C LYS A 50 -14.51 -12.96 -8.99
N ASP A 51 -15.73 -12.70 -9.44
CA ASP A 51 -16.22 -11.36 -9.79
C ASP A 51 -17.30 -10.82 -8.82
N SER A 52 -17.74 -11.63 -7.87
CA SER A 52 -18.76 -11.22 -6.89
C SER A 52 -18.14 -10.45 -5.71
N LEU A 53 -18.46 -9.14 -5.63
CA LEU A 53 -18.09 -8.30 -4.49
C LEU A 53 -18.65 -8.84 -3.16
N THR A 54 -19.91 -9.29 -3.14
CA THR A 54 -20.54 -9.84 -1.93
C THR A 54 -19.75 -11.06 -1.43
N SER A 55 -19.34 -11.95 -2.33
CA SER A 55 -18.52 -13.10 -1.97
C SER A 55 -17.15 -12.70 -1.43
N ALA A 56 -16.48 -11.73 -2.06
CA ALA A 56 -15.20 -11.21 -1.56
C ALA A 56 -15.34 -10.60 -0.17
N LEU A 57 -16.37 -9.78 0.07
CA LEU A 57 -16.64 -9.14 1.37
C LEU A 57 -16.90 -10.15 2.48
N THR A 58 -17.73 -11.16 2.22
CA THR A 58 -18.13 -12.13 3.25
C THR A 58 -17.09 -13.19 3.54
N SER A 59 -16.23 -13.51 2.56
CA SER A 59 -15.18 -14.53 2.74
C SER A 59 -13.80 -13.96 3.07
N ARG A 60 -13.59 -12.64 2.98
CA ARG A 60 -12.32 -11.98 3.32
C ARG A 60 -11.94 -12.27 4.76
N ARG A 61 -10.68 -12.65 4.96
CA ARG A 61 -10.06 -12.88 6.26
C ARG A 61 -8.67 -12.26 6.32
N SER A 62 -8.21 -12.00 7.54
CA SER A 62 -6.82 -11.63 7.85
C SER A 62 -6.23 -12.77 8.68
N PRO A 63 -5.55 -13.74 8.05
CA PRO A 63 -5.03 -14.88 8.79
C PRO A 63 -3.89 -14.46 9.72
N LYS A 64 -3.77 -15.14 10.87
CA LYS A 64 -2.64 -14.98 11.79
C LYS A 64 -1.45 -15.87 11.42
N GLU A 65 -1.76 -16.98 10.75
CA GLU A 65 -0.82 -17.97 10.25
C GLU A 65 -1.01 -18.08 8.74
N MET A 66 0.08 -17.98 7.98
CA MET A 66 0.03 -17.94 6.53
C MET A 66 1.16 -18.81 5.97
N LYS A 67 0.89 -19.40 4.80
CA LYS A 67 1.89 -20.06 3.97
C LYS A 67 1.84 -19.54 2.53
N PRO A 68 2.92 -19.71 1.75
CA PRO A 68 2.92 -19.38 0.34
C PRO A 68 1.89 -20.22 -0.44
N VAL A 69 1.24 -19.58 -1.41
CA VAL A 69 0.48 -20.22 -2.49
C VAL A 69 1.46 -20.94 -3.42
N GLU A 70 1.21 -22.22 -3.66
CA GLU A 70 2.01 -23.02 -4.59
C GLU A 70 1.79 -22.55 -6.03
N GLY A 71 2.89 -22.33 -6.76
CA GLY A 71 2.87 -22.02 -8.19
C GLY A 71 2.28 -20.64 -8.55
N LEU A 72 2.28 -19.68 -7.62
CA LEU A 72 1.81 -18.32 -7.91
C LEU A 72 2.70 -17.67 -8.98
N ALA A 73 2.13 -17.42 -10.16
CA ALA A 73 2.86 -16.87 -11.30
C ALA A 73 2.75 -15.34 -11.40
N ALA A 74 3.74 -14.70 -12.02
CA ALA A 74 3.74 -13.27 -12.32
C ALA A 74 2.50 -12.82 -13.12
N GLY A 75 1.98 -13.68 -14.01
CA GLY A 75 0.75 -13.44 -14.75
C GLY A 75 -0.51 -13.37 -13.88
N GLU A 76 -0.51 -13.93 -12.66
CA GLU A 76 -1.59 -13.75 -11.68
C GLU A 76 -1.39 -12.50 -10.81
N LEU A 77 -0.14 -12.06 -10.62
CA LEU A 77 0.18 -10.85 -9.86
C LEU A 77 -0.34 -9.58 -10.57
N GLY A 78 -0.24 -9.53 -11.90
CA GLY A 78 -0.72 -8.41 -12.71
C GLY A 78 -2.21 -8.09 -12.50
N PRO A 79 -3.14 -9.02 -12.77
CA PRO A 79 -4.56 -8.81 -12.52
C PRO A 79 -4.86 -8.46 -11.05
N PHE A 80 -4.18 -9.10 -10.10
CA PHE A 80 -4.34 -8.76 -8.68
C PHE A 80 -3.99 -7.30 -8.38
N LEU A 81 -2.86 -6.80 -8.89
CA LEU A 81 -2.44 -5.40 -8.71
C LEU A 81 -3.32 -4.42 -9.50
N GLU A 82 -3.76 -4.78 -10.71
CA GLU A 82 -4.65 -3.97 -11.54
C GLU A 82 -5.94 -3.63 -10.78
N TRP A 83 -6.60 -4.65 -10.25
CA TRP A 83 -7.92 -4.51 -9.60
C TRP A 83 -7.86 -4.03 -8.16
N SER A 84 -6.71 -4.12 -7.49
CA SER A 84 -6.56 -3.64 -6.12
C SER A 84 -6.03 -2.21 -6.04
N LEU A 85 -4.96 -1.91 -6.78
CA LEU A 85 -4.17 -0.68 -6.65
C LEU A 85 -3.92 0.04 -7.98
N GLY A 86 -4.27 -0.58 -9.11
CA GLY A 86 -4.02 -0.06 -10.45
C GLY A 86 -4.84 1.16 -10.81
N SER A 87 -4.63 1.65 -12.04
CA SER A 87 -5.28 2.81 -12.62
C SER A 87 -6.10 2.39 -13.85
N ARG A 88 -7.33 2.88 -13.97
CA ARG A 88 -8.20 2.64 -15.13
C ARG A 88 -9.02 3.88 -15.46
N ALA A 89 -9.04 4.26 -16.73
CA ALA A 89 -9.64 5.52 -17.18
C ALA A 89 -9.18 6.72 -16.33
N GLU A 90 -7.86 6.79 -16.09
CA GLU A 90 -7.17 7.82 -15.31
C GLU A 90 -7.58 7.90 -13.82
N LYS A 91 -8.29 6.90 -13.30
CA LYS A 91 -8.67 6.81 -11.89
C LYS A 91 -8.06 5.58 -11.26
N ARG A 92 -7.47 5.73 -10.07
CA ARG A 92 -7.02 4.58 -9.29
C ARG A 92 -8.21 3.82 -8.70
N MET A 93 -8.01 2.54 -8.41
CA MET A 93 -9.01 1.68 -7.77
C MET A 93 -9.35 2.09 -6.32
N TYR A 94 -8.66 3.08 -5.77
CA TYR A 94 -8.88 3.62 -4.44
C TYR A 94 -8.94 5.16 -4.48
N PRO A 95 -9.71 5.80 -3.59
CA PRO A 95 -9.79 7.25 -3.52
C PRO A 95 -8.58 7.85 -2.77
N SER A 96 -8.21 9.06 -3.16
CA SER A 96 -7.17 9.88 -2.53
C SER A 96 -7.65 11.32 -2.39
N ALA A 97 -7.24 12.01 -1.32
CA ALA A 97 -7.60 13.40 -1.09
C ALA A 97 -7.05 14.29 -2.22
N GLY A 98 -7.96 14.96 -2.93
CA GLY A 98 -7.61 15.80 -4.08
C GLY A 98 -6.91 15.05 -5.21
N SER A 99 -7.10 13.73 -5.32
CA SER A 99 -6.44 12.88 -6.34
C SER A 99 -4.91 12.98 -6.35
N ARG A 100 -4.29 13.30 -5.20
CA ARG A 100 -2.83 13.52 -5.11
C ARG A 100 -2.00 12.24 -5.01
N TYR A 101 -2.59 11.17 -4.46
CA TYR A 101 -1.98 9.84 -4.32
C TYR A 101 -0.54 9.83 -3.74
N PRO A 102 -0.30 10.42 -2.55
CA PRO A 102 1.03 10.51 -1.95
C PRO A 102 1.60 9.17 -1.44
N ASN A 103 0.81 8.08 -1.40
CA ASN A 103 1.33 6.78 -1.00
C ASN A 103 2.01 6.06 -2.18
N ARG A 104 3.24 5.60 -1.94
CA ARG A 104 4.01 4.73 -2.84
C ARG A 104 3.81 3.26 -2.48
N ILE A 105 3.87 2.40 -3.49
CA ILE A 105 3.55 0.98 -3.38
C ILE A 105 4.82 0.19 -3.68
N PHE A 106 5.33 -0.51 -2.67
CA PHE A 106 6.44 -1.43 -2.81
C PHE A 106 5.97 -2.87 -2.71
N ILE A 107 6.69 -3.80 -3.34
CA ILE A 107 6.42 -5.23 -3.29
C ILE A 107 7.73 -5.95 -3.02
N SER A 108 7.81 -6.62 -1.88
CA SER A 108 8.88 -7.57 -1.56
C SER A 108 8.46 -8.95 -2.09
N ILE A 109 9.10 -9.41 -3.16
CA ILE A 109 8.86 -10.71 -3.79
C ILE A 109 9.76 -11.77 -3.13
N ARG A 110 9.16 -12.91 -2.77
CA ARG A 110 9.88 -14.10 -2.24
C ARG A 110 9.68 -15.32 -3.12
N HIS A 111 8.42 -15.70 -3.37
CA HIS A 111 8.03 -16.92 -4.08
C HIS A 111 6.95 -16.59 -5.14
N VAL A 112 7.37 -16.03 -6.27
CA VAL A 112 6.50 -15.74 -7.42
C VAL A 112 7.18 -16.22 -8.70
N ASP A 113 6.58 -17.17 -9.39
CA ASP A 113 7.15 -17.75 -10.60
C ASP A 113 7.23 -16.72 -11.72
N GLY A 114 8.40 -16.59 -12.34
CA GLY A 114 8.67 -15.58 -13.37
C GLY A 114 9.13 -14.21 -12.84
N LEU A 115 9.23 -14.01 -11.52
CA LEU A 115 9.85 -12.83 -10.93
C LEU A 115 10.98 -13.21 -9.98
N SER A 116 12.12 -12.52 -10.11
CA SER A 116 13.25 -12.73 -9.20
C SER A 116 12.90 -12.21 -7.80
N PRO A 117 13.25 -12.92 -6.72
CA PRO A 117 13.09 -12.43 -5.36
C PRO A 117 13.82 -11.09 -5.16
N GLY A 118 13.19 -10.15 -4.46
CA GLY A 118 13.72 -8.80 -4.28
C GLY A 118 12.64 -7.75 -4.05
N LEU A 119 13.07 -6.49 -4.00
CA LEU A 119 12.16 -5.36 -3.84
C LEU A 119 11.86 -4.69 -5.16
N TYR A 120 10.57 -4.48 -5.40
CA TYR A 120 10.06 -3.71 -6.53
C TYR A 120 9.20 -2.54 -6.04
N GLU A 121 9.09 -1.51 -6.84
CA GLU A 121 8.05 -0.50 -6.74
C GLU A 121 7.02 -0.73 -7.85
N TYR A 122 5.75 -0.70 -7.49
CA TYR A 122 4.64 -0.77 -8.43
C TYR A 122 4.21 0.63 -8.85
N LEU A 123 4.04 0.81 -10.17
CA LEU A 123 3.62 2.06 -10.80
C LEU A 123 2.19 1.89 -11.33
N PRO A 124 1.15 2.33 -10.60
CA PRO A 124 -0.24 2.07 -10.98
C PRO A 124 -0.66 2.61 -12.35
N ASP A 125 -0.11 3.75 -12.75
CA ASP A 125 -0.47 4.42 -14.00
C ASP A 125 0.19 3.76 -15.22
N GLU A 126 1.33 3.10 -15.04
CA GLU A 126 2.07 2.38 -16.09
C GLU A 126 1.77 0.88 -16.07
N HIS A 127 1.11 0.39 -15.01
CA HIS A 127 0.90 -1.02 -14.71
C HIS A 127 2.19 -1.85 -14.85
N SER A 128 3.24 -1.40 -14.14
CA SER A 128 4.58 -1.95 -14.25
C SER A 128 5.28 -2.03 -12.88
N LEU A 129 6.32 -2.86 -12.82
CA LEU A 129 7.26 -2.94 -11.71
C LEU A 129 8.61 -2.38 -12.12
N ILE A 130 9.25 -1.67 -11.21
CA ILE A 130 10.66 -1.24 -11.32
C ILE A 130 11.44 -1.68 -10.07
N PRO A 131 12.77 -1.83 -10.12
CA PRO A 131 13.57 -2.11 -8.93
C PRO A 131 13.37 -1.06 -7.83
N GLY A 132 13.07 -1.50 -6.61
CA GLY A 132 12.79 -0.62 -5.47
C GLY A 132 14.04 -0.07 -4.76
N GLY A 133 15.24 -0.56 -5.11
CA GLY A 133 16.53 -0.08 -4.60
C GLY A 133 16.89 -0.49 -3.17
N GLY A 134 16.01 -1.21 -2.47
CA GLY A 134 16.27 -1.87 -1.18
C GLY A 134 16.44 -3.38 -1.32
N SER A 135 16.77 -4.06 -0.22
CA SER A 135 16.90 -5.53 -0.22
C SER A 135 15.55 -6.24 -0.28
N GLY A 136 14.48 -5.60 0.19
CA GLY A 136 13.16 -6.22 0.34
C GLY A 136 13.07 -7.23 1.48
N ASN A 137 14.13 -7.45 2.27
CA ASN A 137 14.09 -8.39 3.38
C ASN A 137 13.34 -7.79 4.59
N LEU A 138 12.03 -8.06 4.67
CA LEU A 138 11.15 -7.56 5.73
C LEU A 138 11.15 -8.46 6.99
N ALA A 139 11.86 -9.59 7.00
CA ALA A 139 11.87 -10.49 8.16
C ALA A 139 12.27 -9.81 9.48
N PRO A 140 13.27 -8.90 9.51
CA PRO A 140 13.62 -8.20 10.75
C PRO A 140 12.60 -7.12 11.16
N ALA A 141 11.67 -6.74 10.29
CA ALA A 141 10.63 -5.76 10.58
C ALA A 141 9.33 -6.40 11.11
N LEU A 142 9.01 -7.59 10.61
CA LEU A 142 7.83 -8.35 11.01
C LEU A 142 8.02 -8.93 12.41
N VAL A 143 6.98 -8.80 13.25
CA VAL A 143 6.96 -9.35 14.62
C VAL A 143 6.02 -10.56 14.73
N GLN A 144 5.46 -11.00 13.61
CA GLN A 144 4.56 -12.13 13.48
C GLN A 144 5.36 -13.33 12.95
N PRO A 145 5.75 -14.29 13.81
CA PRO A 145 6.64 -15.38 13.42
C PRO A 145 5.99 -16.36 12.42
N ASP A 146 4.66 -16.45 12.43
CA ASP A 146 3.90 -17.48 11.68
C ASP A 146 3.38 -16.99 10.31
N LEU A 147 3.90 -15.86 9.83
CA LEU A 147 3.59 -15.36 8.49
C LEU A 147 4.67 -15.76 7.49
N ASP A 148 4.41 -16.85 6.76
CA ASP A 148 5.15 -17.20 5.55
C ASP A 148 4.30 -16.91 4.30
N PHE A 149 4.87 -16.33 3.26
CA PHE A 149 4.11 -15.67 2.20
C PHE A 149 4.86 -15.58 0.88
N ASN A 150 4.14 -15.44 -0.23
CA ASN A 150 4.72 -15.29 -1.57
C ASN A 150 5.36 -13.93 -1.76
N PHE A 151 4.67 -12.88 -1.32
CA PHE A 151 5.14 -11.51 -1.40
C PHE A 151 4.49 -10.66 -0.30
N CYS A 152 5.11 -9.52 0.01
CA CYS A 152 4.55 -8.54 0.92
C CYS A 152 4.49 -7.18 0.23
N LEU A 153 3.28 -6.65 0.13
CA LEU A 153 3.06 -5.28 -0.29
C LEU A 153 3.37 -4.33 0.86
N VAL A 154 4.03 -3.22 0.57
CA VAL A 154 4.31 -2.18 1.55
C VAL A 154 3.80 -0.85 1.03
N ILE A 155 2.91 -0.24 1.80
CA ILE A 155 2.43 1.11 1.55
C ILE A 155 3.34 2.07 2.32
N ALA A 156 3.99 2.99 1.62
CA ALA A 156 4.84 4.01 2.23
C ALA A 156 4.33 5.41 1.86
N ALA A 157 4.14 6.27 2.85
CA ALA A 157 3.70 7.64 2.63
C ALA A 157 4.88 8.55 2.26
N ASP A 158 4.74 9.28 1.16
CA ASP A 158 5.56 10.45 0.86
C ASP A 158 5.04 11.62 1.70
N LEU A 159 5.64 11.82 2.87
CA LEU A 159 5.20 12.83 3.82
C LEU A 159 5.35 14.26 3.27
N PRO A 160 6.44 14.62 2.57
CA PRO A 160 6.53 15.89 1.86
C PRO A 160 5.40 16.09 0.83
N ALA A 161 5.13 15.10 -0.03
CA ALA A 161 4.07 15.21 -1.04
C ALA A 161 2.68 15.31 -0.40
N ALA A 162 2.44 14.55 0.67
CA ALA A 162 1.20 14.62 1.44
C ALA A 162 0.97 15.99 2.09
N ALA A 163 2.04 16.60 2.58
CA ALA A 163 2.01 17.93 3.18
C ALA A 163 1.75 19.04 2.14
N GLN A 164 2.01 18.80 0.86
CA GLN A 164 1.76 19.77 -0.20
C GLN A 164 0.25 20.02 -0.34
N GLY A 165 -0.20 21.20 0.11
CA GLY A 165 -1.60 21.63 0.07
C GLY A 165 -2.46 21.28 1.27
N TYR A 166 -2.05 20.32 2.09
CA TYR A 166 -2.78 19.88 3.27
C TYR A 166 -1.96 19.95 4.56
N GLY A 167 -0.67 20.32 4.48
CA GLY A 167 0.35 20.23 5.54
C GLY A 167 0.15 19.07 6.50
N PHE A 168 0.06 19.32 7.80
CA PHE A 168 -0.09 18.24 8.79
C PHE A 168 -1.36 17.39 8.61
N ARG A 169 -2.43 17.94 8.01
CA ARG A 169 -3.63 17.14 7.69
C ARG A 169 -3.37 16.12 6.59
N GLY A 170 -2.37 16.37 5.74
CA GLY A 170 -1.87 15.44 4.75
C GLY A 170 -1.53 14.07 5.32
N TYR A 171 -0.91 14.03 6.51
CA TYR A 171 -0.62 12.77 7.21
C TYR A 171 -1.90 11.96 7.53
N ARG A 172 -2.98 12.63 7.95
CA ARG A 172 -4.26 11.93 8.17
C ARG A 172 -4.81 11.37 6.86
N PHE A 173 -4.68 12.11 5.76
CA PHE A 173 -5.13 11.64 4.45
C PHE A 173 -4.34 10.43 3.96
N THR A 174 -3.02 10.38 4.18
CA THR A 174 -2.20 9.21 3.80
C THR A 174 -2.59 7.96 4.56
N LEU A 175 -2.92 8.09 5.86
CA LEU A 175 -3.40 6.96 6.67
C LEU A 175 -4.76 6.43 6.19
N MET A 176 -5.72 7.32 5.90
CA MET A 176 -7.03 6.92 5.35
C MET A 176 -6.89 6.27 3.97
N GLU A 177 -6.06 6.85 3.10
CA GLU A 177 -5.74 6.30 1.78
C GLU A 177 -5.12 4.90 1.90
N ALA A 178 -4.16 4.69 2.81
CA ALA A 178 -3.57 3.38 3.06
C ALA A 178 -4.62 2.36 3.50
N GLY A 179 -5.58 2.76 4.34
CA GLY A 179 -6.72 1.91 4.72
C GLY A 179 -7.58 1.50 3.52
N HIS A 180 -7.90 2.43 2.60
CA HIS A 180 -8.63 2.12 1.37
C HIS A 180 -7.85 1.13 0.48
N MET A 181 -6.55 1.38 0.28
CA MET A 181 -5.67 0.52 -0.50
C MET A 181 -5.63 -0.89 0.06
N VAL A 182 -5.44 -1.04 1.38
CA VAL A 182 -5.36 -2.35 2.03
C VAL A 182 -6.69 -3.09 1.98
N GLN A 183 -7.83 -2.42 2.14
CA GLN A 183 -9.12 -3.07 1.98
C GLN A 183 -9.30 -3.65 0.57
N ASN A 184 -8.93 -2.90 -0.47
CA ASN A 184 -8.95 -3.41 -1.84
C ASN A 184 -8.04 -4.61 -2.03
N LEU A 185 -6.83 -4.57 -1.48
CA LEU A 185 -5.89 -5.70 -1.53
C LEU A 185 -6.48 -6.96 -0.92
N GLN A 186 -7.14 -6.86 0.24
CA GLN A 186 -7.76 -8.02 0.86
C GLN A 186 -8.92 -8.59 0.04
N LEU A 187 -9.74 -7.72 -0.58
CA LEU A 187 -10.84 -8.15 -1.44
C LEU A 187 -10.33 -8.81 -2.73
N ALA A 188 -9.33 -8.21 -3.38
CA ALA A 188 -8.71 -8.77 -4.58
C ALA A 188 -8.00 -10.10 -4.29
N ALA A 189 -7.29 -10.20 -3.15
CA ALA A 189 -6.66 -11.44 -2.72
C ALA A 189 -7.71 -12.54 -2.57
N ARG A 190 -8.81 -12.23 -1.87
CA ARG A 190 -9.89 -13.20 -1.68
C ARG A 190 -10.57 -13.61 -2.98
N ALA A 191 -10.70 -12.67 -3.92
CA ALA A 191 -11.21 -12.94 -5.27
C ALA A 191 -10.26 -13.81 -6.12
N MET A 192 -8.97 -13.88 -5.76
CA MET A 192 -7.95 -14.76 -6.35
C MET A 192 -7.77 -16.08 -5.60
N ASP A 193 -8.59 -16.33 -4.58
CA ASP A 193 -8.46 -17.44 -3.62
C ASP A 193 -7.22 -17.37 -2.72
N TRP A 194 -6.63 -16.20 -2.60
CA TRP A 194 -5.55 -15.89 -1.67
C TRP A 194 -6.08 -15.21 -0.40
N ASP A 195 -5.16 -14.93 0.51
CA ASP A 195 -5.37 -14.17 1.72
C ASP A 195 -4.31 -13.08 1.85
N ALA A 196 -4.71 -11.96 2.43
CA ALA A 196 -3.81 -10.84 2.71
C ALA A 196 -3.95 -10.44 4.18
N ALA A 197 -2.83 -10.35 4.90
CA ALA A 197 -2.78 -10.07 6.33
C ALA A 197 -2.23 -8.67 6.60
N PRO A 198 -3.06 -7.66 6.94
CA PRO A 198 -2.57 -6.32 7.23
C PRO A 198 -1.79 -6.27 8.54
N VAL A 199 -0.54 -5.80 8.48
CA VAL A 199 0.36 -5.64 9.63
C VAL A 199 0.68 -4.16 9.81
N GLY A 200 0.00 -3.52 10.76
CA GLY A 200 0.25 -2.13 11.15
C GLY A 200 1.28 -1.99 12.28
N GLY A 201 1.54 -3.07 13.02
CA GLY A 201 2.58 -3.13 14.04
C GLY A 201 3.79 -3.89 13.53
N PHE A 202 4.84 -3.16 13.16
CA PHE A 202 6.13 -3.65 12.70
C PHE A 202 7.24 -2.72 13.20
N LEU A 203 8.50 -3.13 13.07
CA LEU A 203 9.63 -2.27 13.43
C LEU A 203 9.97 -1.33 12.27
N ASP A 204 9.68 -0.03 12.43
CA ASP A 204 9.83 0.99 11.38
C ASP A 204 11.24 1.10 10.81
N ARG A 205 12.27 1.02 11.67
CA ARG A 205 13.67 1.17 11.24
C ARG A 205 14.09 0.02 10.32
N PRO A 206 13.96 -1.26 10.72
CA PRO A 206 14.19 -2.38 9.81
C PRO A 206 13.37 -2.32 8.52
N ALA A 207 12.08 -1.92 8.58
CA ALA A 207 11.27 -1.76 7.38
C ALA A 207 11.84 -0.69 6.44
N THR A 208 12.21 0.47 6.99
CA THR A 208 12.82 1.59 6.24
C THR A 208 14.13 1.18 5.58
N GLU A 209 14.96 0.40 6.28
CA GLU A 209 16.23 -0.12 5.77
C GLU A 209 16.02 -1.15 4.65
N ALA A 210 15.12 -2.11 4.86
CA ALA A 210 14.77 -3.13 3.86
C ALA A 210 14.23 -2.51 2.57
N LEU A 211 13.48 -1.42 2.68
CA LEU A 211 12.92 -0.69 1.55
C LEU A 211 13.90 0.33 0.93
N GLY A 212 15.07 0.55 1.54
CA GLY A 212 16.04 1.54 1.05
C GLY A 212 15.51 2.99 1.11
N LEU A 213 14.71 3.33 2.12
CA LEU A 213 13.99 4.61 2.22
C LEU A 213 14.66 5.68 3.07
N LYS A 214 15.81 5.36 3.69
CA LYS A 214 16.53 6.28 4.57
C LYS A 214 16.82 7.61 3.87
N GLY A 215 16.33 8.71 4.46
CA GLY A 215 16.53 10.06 3.94
C GLY A 215 15.69 10.44 2.72
N LYS A 216 14.76 9.58 2.27
CA LYS A 216 13.92 9.84 1.07
C LYS A 216 12.60 10.55 1.38
N GLY A 217 12.31 10.87 2.64
CA GLY A 217 11.02 11.44 3.04
C GLY A 217 9.83 10.46 3.00
N LEU A 218 10.11 9.18 2.76
CA LEU A 218 9.13 8.10 2.73
C LEU A 218 9.09 7.37 4.07
N SER A 219 7.87 7.17 4.59
CA SER A 219 7.63 6.41 5.81
C SER A 219 6.76 5.19 5.52
N PRO A 220 7.22 3.95 5.80
CA PRO A 220 6.35 2.78 5.75
C PRO A 220 5.15 2.97 6.68
N LEU A 221 3.95 2.64 6.20
CA LEU A 221 2.70 2.74 6.96
C LEU A 221 2.07 1.37 7.21
N TYR A 222 2.13 0.49 6.21
CA TYR A 222 1.40 -0.78 6.26
C TYR A 222 2.18 -1.85 5.51
N LEU A 223 2.42 -3.00 6.16
CA LEU A 223 2.92 -4.21 5.52
C LEU A 223 1.73 -5.15 5.29
N VAL A 224 1.65 -5.75 4.11
CA VAL A 224 0.55 -6.64 3.71
C VAL A 224 1.14 -7.89 3.06
N PRO A 225 1.59 -8.86 3.87
CA PRO A 225 1.86 -10.22 3.41
C PRO A 225 0.67 -10.83 2.66
N VAL A 226 0.95 -11.49 1.53
CA VAL A 226 -0.02 -12.19 0.70
C VAL A 226 0.43 -13.63 0.47
N GLY A 227 -0.50 -14.54 0.74
CA GLY A 227 -0.32 -15.98 0.69
C GLY A 227 -1.68 -16.66 0.84
N VAL A 228 -1.73 -17.77 1.55
CA VAL A 228 -2.99 -18.42 1.97
C VAL A 228 -2.91 -18.76 3.45
N ALA A 229 -4.06 -18.73 4.12
CA ALA A 229 -4.16 -19.19 5.51
C ALA A 229 -3.63 -20.62 5.65
N SER A 230 -2.78 -20.85 6.64
CA SER A 230 -2.44 -22.18 7.13
C SER A 230 -3.61 -22.68 7.98
N GLU A 231 -4.05 -23.93 7.80
CA GLU A 231 -5.07 -24.55 8.68
C GLU A 231 -4.54 -24.79 10.09
#